data_AF-A0A0K2U8P1-F1
#
_entry.id   AF-A0A0K2U8P1-F1
#
_cell.length_a   1.000
_cell.length_b   1.000
_cell.length_c   1.000
_cell.angle_alpha   90.00
_cell.angle_beta   90.00
_cell.angle_gamma   90.00
#
_symmetry.space_group_name_H-M   'P 1'
#
loop_
_entity.id
_entity.type
_entity.pdbx_description
1 polymer ?
#
loop_
_entity_poly.entity_id
_entity_poly.type
_entity_poly.pdbx_seq_one_letter_code
_entity_poly.pdbx_strand_id
1 'polypeptide(L)'
;MAFVQFLCSLFRIGVFGDLDKEFVGLKLFQKYMNLCRKIQRHYMLEPAGSHGVWSLDDYQFVAFIWGAAQLIGNGVVKPKAISNYELAEAVADDYHFFACIYYISQVKTGPFAEHSNQLWNISAVPNWEKINSGLIKMYKAEVLSKFPVIQHVFFG
;
A
#
# COMPACT_ATOMS: atom_id res chain seq x y z
N MET A 1 -0.72 -10.12 1.97
CA MET A 1 -1.74 -10.89 1.22
C MET A 1 -2.67 -11.66 2.14
N ALA A 2 -2.17 -12.52 3.03
CA ALA A 2 -2.97 -13.35 3.94
C ALA A 2 -4.05 -12.57 4.72
N PHE A 3 -3.74 -11.36 5.22
CA PHE A 3 -4.73 -10.53 5.90
C PHE A 3 -5.94 -10.15 5.03
N VAL A 4 -5.71 -9.83 3.75
CA VAL A 4 -6.80 -9.51 2.82
C VAL A 4 -7.62 -10.75 2.49
N GLN A 5 -6.99 -11.93 2.42
CA GLN A 5 -7.70 -13.22 2.26
C GLN A 5 -8.55 -13.53 3.50
N PHE A 6 -8.02 -13.30 4.71
CA PHE A 6 -8.78 -13.41 5.95
C PHE A 6 -10.01 -12.51 5.95
N LEU A 7 -9.86 -11.22 5.58
CA LEU A 7 -10.99 -10.31 5.45
C LEU A 7 -12.00 -10.80 4.40
N CYS A 8 -11.53 -11.28 3.25
CA CYS A 8 -12.38 -11.87 2.22
C CYS A 8 -13.19 -13.05 2.78
N SER A 9 -12.59 -13.94 3.56
CA SER A 9 -13.29 -15.04 4.22
C SER A 9 -14.38 -14.53 5.16
N LEU A 10 -14.13 -13.47 5.94
CA LEU A 10 -15.15 -12.85 6.81
C LEU A 10 -16.35 -12.30 6.03
N PHE A 11 -16.13 -11.68 4.87
CA PHE A 11 -17.23 -11.30 3.97
C PHE A 11 -17.98 -12.53 3.44
N ARG A 12 -17.25 -13.58 3.04
CA ARG A 12 -17.87 -14.79 2.46
C ARG A 12 -18.75 -15.56 3.44
N ILE A 13 -18.42 -15.56 4.73
CA ILE A 13 -19.23 -16.21 5.77
C ILE A 13 -20.30 -15.29 6.38
N GLY A 14 -20.45 -14.07 5.86
CA GLY A 14 -21.48 -13.12 6.29
C GLY A 14 -21.20 -12.39 7.61
N VAL A 15 -19.96 -12.41 8.10
CA VAL A 15 -19.56 -11.56 9.25
C VAL A 15 -19.55 -10.08 8.86
N PHE A 16 -19.11 -9.79 7.63
CA PHE A 16 -19.21 -8.46 7.04
C PHE A 16 -20.13 -8.47 5.82
N GLY A 17 -20.94 -7.43 5.66
CA GLY A 17 -21.80 -7.19 4.50
C GLY A 17 -21.31 -6.03 3.64
N ASP A 18 -22.04 -5.72 2.57
CA ASP A 18 -21.67 -4.66 1.63
C ASP A 18 -21.50 -3.27 2.29
N LEU A 19 -22.30 -3.00 3.33
CA LEU A 19 -22.24 -1.75 4.10
C LEU A 19 -20.95 -1.60 4.91
N ASP A 20 -20.23 -2.70 5.17
CA ASP A 20 -19.00 -2.69 5.96
C ASP A 20 -17.74 -2.43 5.11
N LYS A 21 -17.84 -2.46 3.77
CA LYS A 21 -16.69 -2.37 2.86
C LYS A 21 -15.81 -1.15 3.13
N GLU A 22 -16.42 0.01 3.32
CA GLU A 22 -15.70 1.25 3.61
C GLU A 22 -15.04 1.19 4.99
N PHE A 23 -15.76 0.75 6.02
CA PHE A 23 -15.18 0.59 7.36
C PHE A 23 -13.99 -0.38 7.37
N VAL A 24 -14.13 -1.53 6.72
CA VAL A 24 -13.09 -2.55 6.66
C VAL A 24 -11.87 -2.02 5.89
N GLY A 25 -12.07 -1.42 4.73
CA GLY A 25 -11.01 -0.89 3.88
C GLY A 25 -10.31 0.35 4.46
N LEU A 26 -11.04 1.24 5.14
CA LEU A 26 -10.51 2.52 5.60
C LEU A 26 -10.07 2.50 7.07
N LYS A 27 -10.82 1.87 7.96
CA LYS A 27 -10.57 1.93 9.41
C LYS A 27 -9.91 0.66 9.94
N LEU A 28 -10.48 -0.50 9.64
CA LEU A 28 -9.93 -1.78 10.13
C LEU A 28 -8.55 -2.02 9.51
N PHE A 29 -8.42 -1.85 8.20
CA PHE A 29 -7.14 -2.02 7.52
C PHE A 29 -6.07 -1.05 8.02
N GLN A 30 -6.41 0.21 8.33
CA GLN A 30 -5.43 1.15 8.90
C GLN A 30 -4.91 0.69 10.27
N LYS A 31 -5.78 0.12 11.12
CA LYS A 31 -5.34 -0.48 12.39
C LYS A 31 -4.37 -1.63 12.17
N TYR A 32 -4.65 -2.49 11.19
CA TYR A 32 -3.72 -3.56 10.77
C TYR A 32 -2.38 -3.00 10.29
N MET A 33 -2.40 -1.98 9.42
CA MET A 33 -1.19 -1.35 8.90
C MET A 33 -0.34 -0.73 10.01
N ASN A 34 -0.97 -0.05 10.98
CA ASN A 34 -0.29 0.51 12.13
C ASN A 34 0.34 -0.58 13.02
N LEU A 35 -0.33 -1.72 13.19
CA LEU A 35 0.25 -2.86 13.88
C LEU A 35 1.45 -3.43 13.12
N CYS A 36 1.34 -3.65 11.80
CA CYS A 36 2.45 -4.13 10.97
C CYS A 36 3.68 -3.23 11.08
N ARG A 37 3.53 -1.90 10.97
CA ARG A 37 4.63 -0.93 11.11
C ARG A 37 5.28 -0.97 12.51
N LYS A 38 4.49 -1.20 13.57
CA LYS A 38 5.03 -1.39 14.92
C LYS A 38 5.87 -2.66 15.01
N ILE A 39 5.36 -3.78 14.51
CA ILE A 39 6.06 -5.07 14.51
C ILE A 39 7.35 -4.97 13.69
N GLN A 40 7.29 -4.41 12.47
CA GLN A 40 8.44 -4.24 11.58
C GLN A 40 9.59 -3.48 12.26
N ARG A 41 9.28 -2.35 12.91
CA ARG A 41 10.29 -1.54 13.61
C ARG A 41 10.77 -2.21 14.89
N HIS A 42 9.86 -2.76 15.69
CA HIS A 42 10.20 -3.33 16.99
C HIS A 42 11.08 -4.58 16.87
N TYR A 43 10.81 -5.42 15.87
CA TYR A 43 11.55 -6.65 15.64
C TYR A 43 12.55 -6.57 14.49
N MET A 44 12.76 -5.38 13.90
CA MET A 44 13.67 -5.16 12.76
C MET A 44 13.46 -6.20 11.65
N LEU A 45 12.19 -6.45 11.30
CA LEU A 45 11.87 -7.46 10.30
C LEU A 45 12.52 -7.10 8.97
N GLU A 46 13.04 -8.09 8.27
CA GLU A 46 13.53 -7.89 6.91
C GLU A 46 12.38 -7.98 5.89
N PRO A 47 12.47 -7.25 4.77
CA PRO A 47 11.51 -7.38 3.67
C PRO A 47 11.51 -8.79 3.08
N ALA A 48 10.33 -9.41 2.98
CA ALA A 48 10.20 -10.72 2.38
C ALA A 48 10.25 -10.63 0.84
N GLY A 49 11.33 -11.14 0.24
CA GLY A 49 11.45 -11.24 -1.22
C GLY A 49 11.71 -9.91 -1.94
N SER A 50 12.58 -9.05 -1.39
CA SER A 50 12.81 -7.72 -1.96
C SER A 50 13.41 -7.79 -3.38
N HIS A 51 12.80 -7.04 -4.31
CA HIS A 51 13.39 -6.73 -5.61
C HIS A 51 14.27 -5.47 -5.52
N GLY A 52 14.69 -5.07 -4.31
CA GLY A 52 15.42 -3.84 -4.04
C GLY A 52 14.69 -2.60 -4.55
N VAL A 53 15.39 -1.75 -5.30
CA VAL A 53 14.87 -0.49 -5.85
C VAL A 53 13.71 -0.68 -6.85
N TRP A 54 13.47 -1.91 -7.32
CA TRP A 54 12.43 -2.24 -8.30
C TRP A 54 11.11 -2.69 -7.69
N SER A 55 11.03 -2.92 -6.37
CA SER A 55 9.74 -3.11 -5.70
C SER A 55 9.02 -1.78 -5.48
N LEU A 56 7.68 -1.85 -5.42
CA LEU A 56 6.84 -0.70 -5.09
C LEU A 56 7.15 -0.18 -3.67
N ASP A 57 7.25 -1.09 -2.71
CA ASP A 57 7.60 -0.87 -1.31
C ASP A 57 8.12 -2.17 -0.72
N ASP A 58 8.84 -2.06 0.39
CA ASP A 58 9.51 -3.20 1.02
C ASP A 58 8.52 -4.19 1.66
N TYR A 59 7.33 -3.73 2.08
CA TYR A 59 6.40 -4.58 2.82
C TYR A 59 4.96 -4.56 2.29
N GLN A 60 4.51 -3.45 1.69
CA GLN A 60 3.10 -3.17 1.50
C GLN A 60 2.77 -2.93 0.03
N PHE A 61 1.67 -3.50 -0.43
CA PHE A 61 1.18 -3.26 -1.80
C PHE A 61 -0.26 -2.77 -1.80
N VAL A 62 -1.16 -3.50 -1.13
CA VAL A 62 -2.61 -3.22 -1.11
C VAL A 62 -2.92 -1.82 -0.55
N ALA A 63 -2.14 -1.33 0.41
CA ALA A 63 -2.28 0.01 0.95
C ALA A 63 -2.13 1.10 -0.12
N PHE A 64 -1.24 0.92 -1.10
CA PHE A 64 -1.10 1.84 -2.23
C PHE A 64 -2.26 1.75 -3.21
N ILE A 65 -2.81 0.56 -3.45
CA ILE A 65 -3.99 0.39 -4.31
C ILE A 65 -5.18 1.13 -3.70
N TRP A 66 -5.53 0.82 -2.45
CA TRP A 66 -6.67 1.44 -1.76
C TRP A 66 -6.44 2.92 -1.52
N GLY A 67 -5.22 3.32 -1.14
CA GLY A 67 -4.85 4.72 -0.99
C GLY A 67 -4.96 5.53 -2.28
N ALA A 68 -4.55 4.97 -3.42
CA ALA A 68 -4.74 5.62 -4.72
C ALA A 68 -6.22 5.75 -5.07
N ALA A 69 -7.06 4.78 -4.70
CA ALA A 69 -8.51 4.86 -4.88
C ALA A 69 -9.13 6.00 -4.05
N GLN A 70 -8.68 6.21 -2.80
CA GLN A 70 -9.13 7.32 -1.96
C GLN A 70 -8.86 8.71 -2.58
N LEU A 71 -7.85 8.80 -3.45
CA LEU A 71 -7.38 10.06 -4.05
C LEU A 71 -7.96 10.32 -5.46
N ILE A 72 -8.77 9.41 -5.99
CA ILE A 72 -9.47 9.64 -7.27
C ILE A 72 -10.43 10.81 -7.11
N GLY A 73 -10.37 11.77 -8.05
CA GLY A 73 -11.16 13.00 -7.98
C GLY A 73 -10.61 14.06 -7.02
N ASN A 74 -9.49 13.81 -6.31
CA ASN A 74 -8.91 14.78 -5.39
C ASN A 74 -8.35 16.02 -6.14
N GLY A 75 -8.89 17.20 -5.80
CA GLY A 75 -8.49 18.47 -6.38
C GLY A 75 -7.14 18.99 -5.86
N VAL A 76 -6.78 18.65 -4.63
CA VAL A 76 -5.67 19.23 -3.87
C VAL A 76 -4.42 18.37 -3.96
N VAL A 77 -4.54 17.09 -3.62
CA VAL A 77 -3.41 16.17 -3.57
C VAL A 77 -3.20 15.57 -4.96
N LYS A 78 -2.09 15.91 -5.62
CA LYS A 78 -1.75 15.40 -6.96
C LYS A 78 -0.64 14.34 -6.88
N PRO A 79 -0.56 13.43 -7.86
CA PRO A 79 0.50 12.40 -7.90
C PRO A 79 1.93 12.94 -7.79
N LYS A 80 2.20 14.13 -8.35
CA LYS A 80 3.52 14.77 -8.26
C LYS A 80 3.96 15.04 -6.81
N ALA A 81 3.03 15.07 -5.87
CA ALA A 81 3.31 15.29 -4.45
C ALA A 81 3.69 14.01 -3.69
N ILE A 82 3.75 12.83 -4.34
CA ILE A 82 4.12 11.56 -3.70
C ILE A 82 5.47 11.62 -2.96
N SER A 83 6.44 12.39 -3.46
CA SER A 83 7.74 12.57 -2.83
C SER A 83 7.79 13.71 -1.80
N ASN A 84 6.69 14.42 -1.56
CA ASN A 84 6.61 15.47 -0.57
C ASN A 84 6.30 14.87 0.81
N TYR A 85 7.32 14.76 1.66
CA TYR A 85 7.20 14.18 2.99
C TYR A 85 6.44 15.05 3.99
N GLU A 86 6.47 16.38 3.86
CA GLU A 86 5.70 17.30 4.71
C GLU A 86 4.20 17.13 4.46
N LEU A 87 3.81 17.05 3.18
CA LEU A 87 2.44 16.71 2.82
C LEU A 87 2.07 15.31 3.30
N ALA A 88 2.98 14.34 3.15
CA ALA A 88 2.73 12.98 3.56
C ALA A 88 2.45 12.87 5.06
N GLU A 89 3.21 13.57 5.90
CA GLU A 89 2.96 13.68 7.33
C GLU A 89 1.61 14.31 7.62
N ALA A 90 1.29 15.43 6.97
CA ALA A 90 0.05 16.16 7.19
C ALA A 90 -1.23 15.35 6.85
N VAL A 91 -1.15 14.41 5.91
CA VAL A 91 -2.32 13.65 5.42
C VAL A 91 -2.23 12.13 5.68
N ALA A 92 -1.24 11.69 6.46
CA ALA A 92 -0.99 10.27 6.76
C ALA A 92 -2.16 9.60 7.49
N ASP A 93 -2.93 10.34 8.29
CA ASP A 93 -4.07 9.79 9.02
C ASP A 93 -5.33 9.64 8.15
N ASP A 94 -5.40 10.36 7.03
CA ASP A 94 -6.56 10.39 6.13
C ASP A 94 -6.40 9.45 4.93
N TYR A 95 -5.18 9.35 4.38
CA TYR A 95 -4.92 8.63 3.13
C TYR A 95 -3.88 7.52 3.31
N HIS A 96 -4.27 6.26 3.06
CA HIS A 96 -3.39 5.09 3.18
C HIS A 96 -2.12 5.21 2.34
N PHE A 97 -2.24 5.82 1.16
CA PHE A 97 -1.10 6.03 0.26
C PHE A 97 -0.03 6.88 0.95
N PHE A 98 -0.42 8.03 1.49
CA PHE A 98 0.48 8.97 2.14
C PHE A 98 0.91 8.49 3.54
N ALA A 99 0.10 7.67 4.21
CA ALA A 99 0.54 6.94 5.40
C ALA A 99 1.75 6.04 5.12
N CYS A 100 1.79 5.40 3.94
CA CYS A 100 2.94 4.62 3.50
C CYS A 100 4.12 5.50 3.12
N ILE A 101 3.89 6.62 2.40
CA ILE A 101 4.97 7.58 2.08
C ILE A 101 5.60 8.17 3.34
N TYR A 102 4.78 8.54 4.33
CA TYR A 102 5.27 9.02 5.62
C TYR A 102 6.07 7.93 6.33
N TYR A 103 5.61 6.67 6.33
CA TYR A 103 6.41 5.59 6.89
C TYR A 103 7.76 5.42 6.18
N ILE A 104 7.80 5.52 4.85
CA ILE A 104 9.04 5.49 4.06
C ILE A 104 10.01 6.59 4.50
N SER A 105 9.53 7.82 4.73
CA SER A 105 10.38 8.94 5.17
C SER A 105 11.03 8.71 6.53
N GLN A 106 10.45 7.86 7.37
CA GLN A 106 10.98 7.50 8.68
C GLN A 106 12.03 6.38 8.63
N VAL A 107 12.03 5.55 7.59
CA VAL A 107 12.85 4.32 7.53
C VAL A 107 13.88 4.33 6.40
N LYS A 108 13.76 5.22 5.42
CA LYS A 108 14.71 5.38 4.31
C LYS A 108 15.29 6.80 4.31
N THR A 109 16.59 6.89 4.05
CA THR A 109 17.32 8.15 3.97
C THR A 109 17.87 8.36 2.56
N GLY A 110 18.07 9.63 2.18
CA GLY A 110 18.58 10.00 0.86
C GLY A 110 17.48 10.42 -0.12
N PRO A 111 17.84 10.68 -1.38
CA PRO A 111 16.87 11.10 -2.40
C PRO A 111 15.79 10.04 -2.65
N PHE A 112 14.53 10.46 -2.68
CA PHE A 112 13.38 9.56 -2.88
C PHE A 112 13.51 8.68 -4.13
N ALA A 113 14.05 9.24 -5.22
CA ALA A 113 14.26 8.53 -6.47
C ALA A 113 15.28 7.37 -6.36
N GLU A 114 16.21 7.43 -5.41
CA GLU A 114 17.24 6.40 -5.25
C GLU A 114 16.72 5.20 -4.44
N HIS A 115 15.93 5.44 -3.40
CA HIS A 115 15.46 4.39 -2.49
C HIS A 115 14.03 3.91 -2.77
N SER A 116 13.25 4.66 -3.56
CA SER A 116 11.84 4.41 -3.88
C SER A 116 11.53 4.73 -5.36
N ASN A 117 12.39 4.28 -6.27
CA ASN A 117 12.32 4.62 -7.70
C ASN A 117 10.96 4.27 -8.37
N GLN A 118 10.34 3.15 -8.01
CA GLN A 118 9.01 2.82 -8.57
C GLN A 118 7.95 3.85 -8.19
N LEU A 119 7.89 4.24 -6.91
CA LEU A 119 6.99 5.29 -6.45
C LEU A 119 7.33 6.64 -7.07
N TRP A 120 8.62 6.93 -7.29
CA TRP A 120 9.07 8.13 -7.98
C TRP A 120 8.55 8.17 -9.42
N ASN A 121 8.68 7.08 -10.17
CA ASN A 121 8.16 6.99 -11.54
C ASN A 121 6.63 7.12 -11.58
N ILE A 122 5.93 6.54 -10.61
CA ILE A 122 4.47 6.66 -10.48
C ILE A 122 4.03 8.11 -10.21
N SER A 123 4.86 8.93 -9.56
CA SER A 123 4.57 10.36 -9.33
C SER A 123 4.44 11.18 -10.61
N ALA A 124 5.00 10.71 -11.72
CA ALA A 124 4.88 11.35 -13.04
C ALA A 124 3.56 11.00 -13.76
N VAL A 125 2.79 10.03 -13.26
CA VAL A 125 1.49 9.66 -13.84
C VAL A 125 0.48 10.78 -13.58
N PRO A 126 -0.32 11.20 -14.58
CA PRO A 126 -1.04 12.47 -14.50
C PRO A 126 -2.21 12.49 -13.51
N ASN A 127 -2.80 11.34 -13.17
CA ASN A 127 -3.94 11.29 -12.26
C ASN A 127 -4.00 9.97 -11.46
N TRP A 128 -4.69 10.02 -10.33
CA TRP A 128 -4.82 8.90 -9.39
C TRP A 128 -5.59 7.70 -9.97
N GLU A 129 -6.52 7.93 -10.90
CA GLU A 129 -7.28 6.85 -11.56
C GLU A 129 -6.37 5.95 -12.39
N LYS A 130 -5.46 6.55 -13.17
CA LYS A 130 -4.44 5.80 -13.92
C LYS A 130 -3.46 5.10 -12.99
N ILE A 131 -3.06 5.74 -11.88
CA ILE A 131 -2.19 5.12 -10.87
C ILE A 131 -2.88 3.91 -10.25
N ASN A 132 -4.12 4.04 -9.78
CA ASN A 132 -4.87 2.95 -9.19
C ASN A 132 -5.01 1.77 -10.16
N SER A 133 -5.40 2.05 -11.41
CA SER A 133 -5.50 1.04 -12.46
C SER A 133 -4.16 0.35 -12.74
N GLY A 134 -3.06 1.12 -12.77
CA GLY A 134 -1.70 0.60 -12.95
C GLY A 134 -1.26 -0.28 -11.79
N LEU A 135 -1.51 0.15 -10.55
CA LEU A 135 -1.20 -0.62 -9.34
C LEU A 135 -1.99 -1.92 -9.26
N ILE A 136 -3.26 -1.95 -9.68
CA ILE A 136 -4.04 -3.19 -9.76
C ILE A 136 -3.40 -4.17 -10.77
N LYS A 137 -2.97 -3.69 -11.95
CA LYS A 137 -2.28 -4.52 -12.94
C LYS A 137 -0.94 -5.04 -12.41
N MET A 138 -0.16 -4.17 -11.77
CA MET A 138 1.11 -4.51 -11.16
C MET A 138 0.94 -5.52 -10.02
N TYR A 139 -0.09 -5.40 -9.19
CA TYR A 139 -0.38 -6.37 -8.12
C TYR A 139 -0.68 -7.76 -8.69
N LYS A 140 -1.45 -7.84 -9.78
CA LYS A 140 -1.71 -9.11 -10.46
C LYS A 140 -0.40 -9.74 -10.97
N ALA A 141 0.41 -8.98 -11.69
CA ALA A 141 1.64 -9.47 -12.32
C ALA A 141 2.76 -9.80 -11.31
N GLU A 142 2.99 -8.90 -10.35
CA GLU A 142 4.16 -8.92 -9.45
C GLU A 142 3.88 -9.54 -8.08
N VAL A 143 2.61 -9.74 -7.71
CA VAL A 143 2.25 -10.43 -6.47
C VAL A 143 1.51 -11.71 -6.78
N LEU A 144 0.34 -11.64 -7.41
CA LEU A 144 -0.54 -12.81 -7.57
C LEU A 144 -0.04 -13.84 -8.59
N SER A 145 0.79 -13.42 -9.55
CA SER A 145 1.38 -14.30 -10.57
C SER A 145 2.86 -14.63 -10.33
N LYS A 146 3.42 -14.27 -9.17
CA LYS A 146 4.80 -14.62 -8.81
C LYS A 146 4.81 -15.81 -7.88
N PHE A 147 5.32 -16.95 -8.37
CA PHE A 147 5.42 -18.18 -7.59
C PHE A 147 6.11 -17.97 -6.22
N PRO A 148 7.28 -17.30 -6.11
CA PRO A 148 7.93 -17.11 -4.82
C PRO A 148 7.09 -16.35 -3.78
N VAL A 149 6.13 -15.54 -4.25
CA VAL A 149 5.24 -14.74 -3.40
C VAL A 149 3.98 -15.53 -3.03
N ILE A 150 3.39 -16.26 -3.99
CA ILE A 150 2.13 -17.00 -3.79
C ILE A 150 2.30 -18.42 -3.27
N GLN A 151 3.51 -18.99 -3.26
CA GLN A 151 3.76 -20.36 -2.76
C GLN A 151 3.34 -20.57 -1.31
N HIS A 152 3.21 -19.51 -0.52
CA HIS A 152 2.76 -19.55 0.88
C HIS A 152 1.26 -19.28 1.05
N VAL A 153 0.50 -19.18 -0.06
CA VAL A 153 -0.96 -19.05 -0.02
C VAL A 153 -1.57 -20.42 0.24
N PHE A 154 -2.41 -20.50 1.27
CA PHE A 154 -3.14 -21.71 1.62
C PHE A 154 -4.50 -21.74 0.93
N PHE A 155 -4.94 -22.95 0.58
CA PHE A 155 -6.26 -23.26 0.05
C PHE A 155 -6.93 -24.30 0.95
N GLY A 156 -8.23 -24.12 1.22
CA GLY A 156 -9.04 -24.99 2.07
C GLY A 156 -10.52 -24.70 1.90
#